data_AF-A0A9E5RHT8-F1
#
_entry.id   AF-A0A9E5RHT8-F1
#
_cell.length_a   1.000
_cell.length_b   1.000
_cell.length_c   1.000
_cell.angle_alpha   90.00
_cell.angle_beta   90.00
_cell.angle_gamma   90.00
#
_symmetry.space_group_name_H-M   'P 1'
#
loop_
_entity.id
_entity.type
_entity.pdbx_description
1 polymer ?
#
loop_
_entity_poly.entity_id
_entity_poly.type
_entity_poly.pdbx_seq_one_letter_code
_entity_poly.pdbx_strand_id
1 'polypeptide(L)'
;TQAPAYSEKNWGGAFPQRWFWLNCNAFDDQPDLALTAGGGQRGVLWWMESVAMVGIHHQGKFYEFVPWNSQVHWEIHPWGYWQMHAQNTQFEVELIGTTTHPGTPLRAPTEQGLIFACRDTMKGELTLRLWENRLSGKQLILEATSHLCGLEVGGPWEEVWRSQVE
;
A
#
# COMPACT_ATOMS: atom_id res chain seq x y z
N THR A 1 -4.24 13.93 -24.34
CA THR A 1 -4.20 12.51 -24.81
C THR A 1 -3.11 11.68 -24.14
N GLN A 2 -2.67 12.04 -22.94
CA GLN A 2 -1.88 11.17 -22.06
C GLN A 2 -2.53 11.26 -20.69
N ALA A 3 -3.31 10.25 -20.32
CA ALA A 3 -3.93 10.17 -19.00
C ALA A 3 -3.28 9.02 -18.25
N PRO A 4 -2.85 9.21 -16.99
CA PRO A 4 -2.44 8.09 -16.15
C PRO A 4 -3.56 7.05 -16.09
N ALA A 5 -3.20 5.78 -16.20
CA ALA A 5 -4.14 4.68 -16.11
C ALA A 5 -3.62 3.67 -15.09
N TYR A 6 -4.54 3.14 -14.31
CA TYR A 6 -4.34 2.00 -13.43
C TYR A 6 -5.28 0.89 -13.88
N SER A 7 -4.78 -0.33 -13.89
CA SER A 7 -5.59 -1.52 -14.10
C SER A 7 -5.08 -2.62 -13.19
N GLU A 8 -5.98 -3.21 -12.44
CA GLU A 8 -5.72 -4.41 -11.67
C GLU A 8 -6.54 -5.59 -12.16
N LYS A 9 -6.05 -6.79 -11.86
CA LYS A 9 -6.78 -8.03 -12.08
C LYS A 9 -6.54 -8.94 -10.90
N ASN A 10 -7.62 -9.23 -10.19
CA ASN A 10 -7.63 -10.16 -9.07
C ASN A 10 -8.01 -11.56 -9.55
N TRP A 11 -7.35 -12.59 -9.01
CA TRP A 11 -7.61 -13.99 -9.30
C TRP A 11 -7.34 -14.83 -8.04
N GLY A 12 -8.03 -15.95 -7.88
CA GLY A 12 -7.96 -16.78 -6.67
C GLY A 12 -9.34 -17.22 -6.18
N GLY A 13 -9.38 -17.89 -5.02
CA GLY A 13 -10.63 -18.34 -4.41
C GLY A 13 -11.41 -17.23 -3.70
N ALA A 14 -10.70 -16.36 -2.97
CA ALA A 14 -11.25 -15.22 -2.24
C ALA A 14 -10.13 -14.22 -1.92
N PHE A 15 -10.50 -12.97 -1.63
CA PHE A 15 -9.59 -12.00 -1.02
C PHE A 15 -9.22 -12.37 0.43
N PRO A 16 -8.16 -11.76 1.01
CA PRO A 16 -7.86 -11.85 2.43
C PRO A 16 -9.05 -11.44 3.30
N GLN A 17 -9.07 -11.85 4.58
CA GLN A 17 -10.17 -11.48 5.48
C GLN A 17 -10.25 -9.97 5.72
N ARG A 18 -9.10 -9.30 5.74
CA ARG A 18 -8.93 -7.85 5.84
C ARG A 18 -7.72 -7.46 5.00
N TRP A 19 -7.80 -6.39 4.22
CA TRP A 19 -6.68 -5.92 3.41
C TRP A 19 -6.73 -4.41 3.16
N PHE A 20 -5.58 -3.85 2.82
CA PHE A 20 -5.45 -2.48 2.33
C PHE A 20 -4.52 -2.44 1.11
N TRP A 21 -4.65 -1.40 0.30
CA TRP A 21 -3.86 -1.19 -0.90
C TRP A 21 -3.51 0.29 -1.07
N LEU A 22 -2.30 0.55 -1.56
CA LEU A 22 -1.85 1.82 -2.11
C LEU A 22 -1.21 1.55 -3.48
N ASN A 23 -1.70 2.20 -4.53
CA ASN A 23 -1.05 2.16 -5.83
C ASN A 23 -0.94 3.57 -6.40
N CYS A 24 0.22 3.92 -6.95
CA CYS A 24 0.39 5.20 -7.62
C CYS A 24 1.43 5.09 -8.72
N ASN A 25 1.12 5.61 -9.89
CA ASN A 25 2.03 5.78 -11.02
C ASN A 25 1.89 7.18 -11.64
N ALA A 26 1.26 8.10 -10.91
CA ALA A 26 0.92 9.45 -11.36
C ALA A 26 1.44 10.48 -10.34
N PHE A 27 2.75 10.51 -10.15
CA PHE A 27 3.42 11.43 -9.24
C PHE A 27 3.75 12.76 -9.92
N ASP A 28 3.71 13.84 -9.15
CA ASP A 28 4.06 15.19 -9.62
C ASP A 28 5.54 15.23 -10.00
N ASP A 29 5.85 15.65 -11.24
CA ASP A 29 7.21 15.76 -11.79
C ASP A 29 8.08 14.47 -11.71
N GLN A 30 7.46 13.30 -11.58
CA GLN A 30 8.15 12.00 -11.47
C GLN A 30 7.56 10.96 -12.46
N PRO A 31 7.82 11.08 -13.78
CA PRO A 31 7.17 10.27 -14.81
C PRO A 31 7.59 8.78 -14.83
N ASP A 32 8.66 8.41 -14.13
CA ASP A 32 9.20 7.05 -14.07
C ASP A 32 8.96 6.35 -12.72
N LEU A 33 8.26 7.03 -11.80
CA LEU A 33 8.01 6.58 -10.45
C LEU A 33 6.70 5.79 -10.38
N ALA A 34 6.79 4.57 -9.84
CA ALA A 34 5.63 3.74 -9.54
C ALA A 34 5.74 3.16 -8.13
N LEU A 35 4.60 3.08 -7.45
CA LEU A 35 4.41 2.53 -6.14
C LEU A 35 3.32 1.44 -6.20
N THR A 36 3.62 0.30 -5.59
CA THR A 36 2.64 -0.69 -5.17
C THR A 36 2.91 -1.03 -3.72
N ALA A 37 1.94 -0.83 -2.85
CA ALA A 37 2.01 -1.25 -1.46
C ALA A 37 0.68 -1.83 -1.02
N GLY A 38 0.73 -2.75 -0.06
CA GLY A 38 -0.47 -3.38 0.41
C GLY A 38 -0.19 -4.39 1.49
N GLY A 39 -1.24 -4.75 2.21
CA GLY A 39 -1.15 -5.75 3.26
C GLY A 39 -2.48 -6.44 3.46
N GLY A 40 -2.42 -7.62 4.06
CA GLY A 40 -3.60 -8.45 4.25
C GLY A 40 -3.44 -9.46 5.37
N GLN A 41 -4.58 -9.78 5.98
CA GLN A 41 -4.72 -10.89 6.92
C GLN A 41 -5.08 -12.15 6.13
N ARG A 42 -4.10 -13.04 5.96
CA ARG A 42 -4.23 -14.24 5.13
C ARG A 42 -4.08 -15.52 5.95
N GLY A 43 -4.75 -16.59 5.50
CA GLY A 43 -4.57 -17.92 6.06
C GLY A 43 -3.35 -18.61 5.45
N VAL A 44 -2.49 -19.18 6.30
CA VAL A 44 -1.38 -20.06 5.91
C VAL A 44 -1.52 -21.36 6.68
N LEU A 45 -1.87 -22.43 5.97
CA LEU A 45 -2.15 -23.75 6.55
C LEU A 45 -3.20 -23.67 7.69
N TRP A 46 -2.77 -23.71 8.95
CA TRP A 46 -3.61 -23.71 10.14
C TRP A 46 -3.54 -22.42 10.97
N TRP A 47 -2.83 -21.39 10.51
CA TRP A 47 -2.77 -20.08 11.20
C TRP A 47 -3.16 -18.93 10.29
N MET A 48 -3.49 -17.79 10.90
CA MET A 48 -3.68 -16.51 10.23
C MET A 48 -2.47 -15.64 10.49
N GLU A 49 -1.97 -14.98 9.45
CA GLU A 49 -0.89 -14.01 9.57
C GLU A 49 -1.27 -12.68 8.91
N SER A 50 -0.66 -11.62 9.42
CA SER A 50 -0.75 -10.28 8.84
C SER A 50 0.56 -9.96 8.17
N VAL A 51 0.53 -9.71 6.86
CA VAL A 51 1.72 -9.40 6.08
C VAL A 51 1.47 -8.16 5.24
N ALA A 52 2.53 -7.42 4.97
CA ALA A 52 2.50 -6.26 4.10
C ALA A 52 3.77 -6.19 3.25
N MET A 53 3.68 -5.43 2.16
CA MET A 53 4.81 -5.15 1.28
C MET A 53 4.76 -3.72 0.74
N VAL A 54 5.93 -3.21 0.35
CA VAL A 54 6.10 -1.98 -0.43
C VAL A 54 7.05 -2.29 -1.58
N GLY A 55 6.65 -1.95 -2.80
CA GLY A 55 7.46 -2.04 -4.00
C GLY A 55 7.49 -0.68 -4.70
N ILE A 56 8.67 -0.15 -4.94
CA ILE A 56 8.87 1.13 -5.65
C ILE A 56 9.77 0.89 -6.85
N HIS A 57 9.35 1.37 -8.02
CA HIS A 57 10.20 1.47 -9.19
C HIS A 57 10.53 2.93 -9.45
N HIS A 58 11.82 3.27 -9.54
CA HIS A 58 12.29 4.63 -9.80
C HIS A 58 13.67 4.60 -10.46
N GLN A 59 13.87 5.36 -11.53
CA GLN A 59 15.14 5.48 -12.26
C GLN A 59 15.78 4.14 -12.65
N GLY A 60 14.94 3.17 -13.05
CA GLY A 60 15.38 1.83 -13.44
C GLY A 60 15.81 0.93 -12.28
N LYS A 61 15.55 1.32 -11.04
CA LYS A 61 15.80 0.53 -9.83
C LYS A 61 14.49 0.12 -9.17
N PHE A 62 14.43 -1.13 -8.72
CA PHE A 62 13.35 -1.64 -7.88
C PHE A 62 13.79 -1.68 -6.41
N TYR A 63 13.00 -1.03 -5.56
CA TYR A 63 13.16 -1.03 -4.11
C TYR A 63 12.07 -1.92 -3.52
N GLU A 64 12.47 -3.04 -2.93
CA GLU A 64 11.57 -4.08 -2.44
C GLU A 64 11.60 -4.15 -0.91
N PHE A 65 10.42 -4.05 -0.30
CA PHE A 65 10.21 -4.25 1.12
C PHE A 65 9.13 -5.30 1.34
N VAL A 66 9.54 -6.48 1.77
CA VAL A 66 8.70 -7.68 1.92
C VAL A 66 9.09 -8.41 3.20
N PRO A 67 8.22 -9.27 3.77
CA PRO A 67 8.43 -9.84 5.10
C PRO A 67 9.74 -10.61 5.30
N TRP A 68 10.33 -11.15 4.23
CA TRP A 68 11.59 -11.91 4.32
C TRP A 68 12.86 -11.05 4.20
N ASN A 69 12.75 -9.77 3.83
CA ASN A 69 13.91 -8.88 3.68
C ASN A 69 13.80 -7.57 4.48
N SER A 70 12.62 -7.25 5.02
CA SER A 70 12.32 -5.96 5.64
C SER A 70 11.40 -6.11 6.83
N GLN A 71 11.52 -5.16 7.77
CA GLN A 71 10.48 -4.88 8.74
C GLN A 71 9.47 -3.94 8.09
N VAL A 72 8.18 -4.28 8.15
CA VAL A 72 7.10 -3.51 7.54
C VAL A 72 6.05 -3.22 8.60
N HIS A 73 5.84 -1.95 8.88
CA HIS A 73 4.86 -1.43 9.82
C HIS A 73 3.77 -0.66 9.07
N TRP A 74 2.56 -0.71 9.61
CA TRP A 74 1.43 0.04 9.05
C TRP A 74 0.49 0.52 10.15
N GLU A 75 -0.21 1.62 9.84
CA GLU A 75 -1.37 2.11 10.55
C GLU A 75 -2.42 2.51 9.51
N ILE A 76 -3.50 1.75 9.43
CA ILE A 76 -4.57 1.96 8.47
C ILE A 76 -5.87 2.23 9.21
N HIS A 77 -6.51 3.36 8.92
CA HIS A 77 -7.80 3.70 9.51
C HIS A 77 -8.93 3.02 8.75
N PRO A 78 -10.13 2.87 9.34
CA PRO A 78 -11.28 2.32 8.62
C PRO A 78 -11.56 3.04 7.29
N TRP A 79 -11.21 4.33 7.20
CA TRP A 79 -11.15 5.07 5.95
C TRP A 79 -10.34 6.36 6.13
N GLY A 80 -9.80 6.89 5.03
CA GLY A 80 -9.27 8.26 4.96
C GLY A 80 -7.79 8.42 5.31
N TYR A 81 -7.17 7.40 5.91
CA TYR A 81 -5.76 7.44 6.30
C TYR A 81 -5.08 6.07 6.19
N TRP A 82 -3.94 6.05 5.48
CA TRP A 82 -3.05 4.92 5.29
C TRP A 82 -1.63 5.38 5.61
N GLN A 83 -0.97 4.76 6.57
CA GLN A 83 0.44 4.98 6.83
C GLN A 83 1.19 3.65 6.76
N MET A 84 2.33 3.67 6.08
CA MET A 84 3.28 2.56 6.09
C MET A 84 4.68 3.08 6.34
N HIS A 85 5.45 2.28 7.08
CA HIS A 85 6.89 2.44 7.23
C HIS A 85 7.54 1.10 6.96
N ALA A 86 8.59 1.06 6.17
CA ALA A 86 9.35 -0.17 5.99
C ALA A 86 10.86 0.10 5.93
N GLN A 87 11.64 -0.82 6.48
CA GLN A 87 13.10 -0.71 6.51
C GLN A 87 13.79 -2.06 6.31
N ASN A 88 14.92 -2.02 5.61
CA ASN A 88 15.89 -3.10 5.54
C ASN A 88 17.30 -2.57 5.75
N THR A 89 18.31 -3.40 5.52
CA THR A 89 19.72 -3.02 5.75
C THR A 89 20.20 -1.87 4.86
N GLN A 90 19.56 -1.65 3.71
CA GLN A 90 20.00 -0.69 2.69
C GLN A 90 19.07 0.52 2.55
N PHE A 91 17.77 0.34 2.75
CA PHE A 91 16.76 1.35 2.44
C PHE A 91 15.72 1.46 3.54
N GLU A 92 15.06 2.62 3.54
CA GLU A 92 13.88 2.90 4.36
C GLU A 92 12.86 3.67 3.55
N VAL A 93 11.58 3.43 3.79
CA VAL A 93 10.47 4.10 3.12
C VAL A 93 9.37 4.48 4.11
N GLU A 94 8.80 5.65 3.88
CA GLU A 94 7.57 6.12 4.53
C GLU A 94 6.54 6.44 3.44
N LEU A 95 5.32 5.95 3.64
CA LEU A 95 4.16 6.25 2.82
C LEU A 95 3.06 6.84 3.70
N ILE A 96 2.48 7.95 3.28
CA ILE A 96 1.28 8.54 3.90
C ILE A 96 0.27 8.78 2.80
N GLY A 97 -0.79 7.98 2.78
CA GLY A 97 -1.95 8.12 1.92
C GLY A 97 -3.13 8.70 2.67
N THR A 98 -3.82 9.69 2.11
CA THR A 98 -5.04 10.27 2.69
C THR A 98 -6.12 10.49 1.65
N THR A 99 -7.37 10.56 2.08
CA THR A 99 -8.45 11.05 1.22
C THR A 99 -9.59 11.62 2.05
N THR A 100 -10.20 12.68 1.53
CA THR A 100 -11.48 13.21 2.04
C THR A 100 -12.68 12.72 1.23
N HIS A 101 -12.42 12.03 0.11
CA HIS A 101 -13.49 11.49 -0.72
C HIS A 101 -14.14 10.28 -0.06
N PRO A 102 -15.44 10.04 -0.31
CA PRO A 102 -16.14 8.91 0.27
C PRO A 102 -15.70 7.56 -0.32
N GLY A 103 -14.89 7.52 -1.37
CA GLY A 103 -14.55 6.29 -2.08
C GLY A 103 -15.75 5.65 -2.78
N THR A 104 -15.49 4.56 -3.50
CA THR A 104 -16.50 3.79 -4.24
C THR A 104 -16.62 2.41 -3.59
N PRO A 105 -17.82 1.99 -3.16
CA PRO A 105 -18.04 0.62 -2.74
C PRO A 105 -17.94 -0.32 -3.94
N LEU A 106 -17.07 -1.33 -3.83
CA LEU A 106 -16.84 -2.32 -4.87
C LEU A 106 -17.18 -3.73 -4.36
N ARG A 107 -17.58 -4.59 -5.30
CA ARG A 107 -17.75 -6.00 -5.00
C ARG A 107 -16.42 -6.73 -5.13
N ALA A 108 -16.06 -7.52 -4.13
CA ALA A 108 -14.87 -8.35 -4.11
C ALA A 108 -15.26 -9.83 -3.94
N PRO A 109 -14.53 -10.79 -4.55
CA PRO A 109 -14.69 -12.20 -4.28
C PRO A 109 -14.38 -12.53 -2.81
N THR A 110 -15.35 -13.09 -2.09
CA THR A 110 -15.18 -13.65 -0.74
C THR A 110 -15.58 -15.14 -0.74
N GLU A 111 -15.38 -15.81 0.39
CA GLU A 111 -15.86 -17.19 0.59
C GLU A 111 -17.40 -17.30 0.45
N GLN A 112 -18.12 -16.20 0.63
CA GLN A 112 -19.58 -16.11 0.48
C GLN A 112 -20.00 -15.65 -0.92
N GLY A 113 -19.04 -15.54 -1.86
CA GLY A 113 -19.26 -15.09 -3.23
C GLY A 113 -18.90 -13.62 -3.47
N LEU A 114 -19.39 -13.06 -4.57
CA LEU A 114 -19.09 -11.69 -4.97
C LEU A 114 -19.99 -10.68 -4.25
N ILE A 115 -19.49 -10.09 -3.16
CA ILE A 115 -20.24 -9.18 -2.27
C ILE A 115 -19.54 -7.82 -2.12
N PHE A 116 -20.27 -6.79 -1.66
CA PHE A 116 -19.67 -5.50 -1.30
C PHE A 116 -18.78 -5.66 -0.07
N ALA A 117 -17.47 -5.67 -0.29
CA ALA A 117 -16.47 -5.87 0.76
C ALA A 117 -15.21 -5.03 0.53
N CYS A 118 -15.22 -4.15 -0.47
CA CYS A 118 -14.11 -3.28 -0.84
C CYS A 118 -14.61 -1.84 -0.93
N ARG A 119 -13.75 -0.90 -0.57
CA ARG A 119 -13.93 0.53 -0.77
C ARG A 119 -12.63 1.11 -1.31
N ASP A 120 -12.68 1.71 -2.49
CA ASP A 120 -11.50 2.26 -3.17
C ASP A 120 -11.65 3.74 -3.55
N THR A 121 -10.55 4.41 -3.86
CA THR A 121 -10.54 5.72 -4.51
C THR A 121 -9.27 5.84 -5.36
N MET A 122 -9.38 6.49 -6.52
CA MET A 122 -8.22 6.91 -7.34
C MET A 122 -7.92 8.42 -7.16
N LYS A 123 -8.48 9.01 -6.11
CA LYS A 123 -8.34 10.42 -5.73
C LYS A 123 -7.70 10.53 -4.34
N GLY A 124 -6.72 9.67 -4.08
CA GLY A 124 -5.91 9.71 -2.87
C GLY A 124 -4.79 10.72 -3.01
N GLU A 125 -4.52 11.44 -1.93
CA GLU A 125 -3.27 12.15 -1.76
C GLU A 125 -2.24 11.17 -1.22
N LEU A 126 -1.01 11.24 -1.71
CA LEU A 126 0.09 10.38 -1.28
C LEU A 126 1.35 11.21 -1.10
N THR A 127 2.05 11.00 0.01
CA THR A 127 3.45 11.38 0.21
C THR A 127 4.28 10.10 0.30
N LEU A 128 5.34 10.05 -0.51
CA LEU A 128 6.34 8.98 -0.50
C LEU A 128 7.70 9.58 -0.16
N ARG A 129 8.37 9.02 0.84
CA ARG A 129 9.77 9.32 1.14
C ARG A 129 10.58 8.05 1.16
N LEU A 130 11.73 8.07 0.49
CA LEU A 130 12.64 6.94 0.35
C LEU A 130 14.06 7.37 0.69
N TRP A 131 14.73 6.59 1.53
CA TRP A 131 16.08 6.86 2.00
C TRP A 131 17.01 5.68 1.76
N GLU A 132 18.30 5.99 1.63
CA GLU A 132 19.42 5.05 1.71
C GLU A 132 20.02 5.09 3.12
N ASN A 133 20.21 3.91 3.72
CA ASN A 133 20.88 3.74 5.00
C ASN A 133 22.40 3.80 4.79
N ARG A 134 23.07 4.69 5.53
CA ARG A 134 24.52 4.89 5.51
C ARG A 134 25.08 4.81 6.93
N LEU A 135 26.40 4.63 7.03
CA LEU A 135 27.10 4.66 8.32
C LEU A 135 26.91 5.98 9.07
N SER A 136 26.77 7.10 8.35
CA SER A 136 26.58 8.44 8.91
C SER A 136 25.11 8.82 9.15
N GLY A 137 24.16 7.90 8.97
CA GLY A 137 22.73 8.16 9.08
C GLY A 137 21.97 7.82 7.79
N LYS A 138 20.91 8.56 7.49
CA LYS A 138 20.06 8.30 6.31
C LYS A 138 20.28 9.40 5.27
N GLN A 139 20.36 9.03 3.99
CA GLN A 139 20.34 9.97 2.88
C GLN A 139 19.00 9.87 2.14
N LEU A 140 18.30 10.99 1.96
CA LEU A 140 17.10 11.04 1.15
C LEU A 140 17.45 10.73 -0.32
N ILE A 141 16.76 9.74 -0.88
CA ILE A 141 16.81 9.39 -2.31
C ILE A 141 15.72 10.18 -3.05
N LEU A 142 14.50 10.16 -2.51
CA LEU A 142 13.30 10.66 -3.17
C LEU A 142 12.28 11.12 -2.12
N GLU A 143 11.70 12.29 -2.36
CA GLU A 143 10.43 12.73 -1.76
C GLU A 143 9.50 13.12 -2.90
N ALA A 144 8.31 12.52 -2.95
CA ALA A 144 7.36 12.69 -4.04
C ALA A 144 5.92 12.71 -3.54
N THR A 145 5.08 13.44 -4.26
CA THR A 145 3.65 13.56 -3.99
C THR A 145 2.80 13.17 -5.18
N SER A 146 1.56 12.77 -4.89
CA SER A 146 0.51 12.57 -5.91
C SER A 146 -0.85 12.94 -5.33
N HIS A 147 -1.76 13.38 -6.19
CA HIS A 147 -3.18 13.60 -5.92
C HIS A 147 -4.09 12.58 -6.64
N LEU A 148 -3.48 11.55 -7.23
CA LEU A 148 -4.12 10.50 -8.04
C LEU A 148 -3.76 9.10 -7.54
N CYS A 149 -3.45 8.95 -6.24
CA CYS A 149 -3.15 7.66 -5.65
C CYS A 149 -4.42 6.80 -5.53
N GLY A 150 -4.32 5.54 -5.93
CA GLY A 150 -5.24 4.47 -5.57
C GLY A 150 -5.10 4.14 -4.08
N LEU A 151 -6.18 4.26 -3.31
CA LEU A 151 -6.23 3.87 -1.90
C LEU A 151 -7.43 2.96 -1.68
N GLU A 152 -7.20 1.82 -1.02
CA GLU A 152 -8.22 0.80 -0.81
C GLU A 152 -8.19 0.24 0.60
N VAL A 153 -9.37 -0.10 1.11
CA VAL A 153 -9.56 -1.03 2.21
C VAL A 153 -10.62 -2.06 1.84
N GLY A 154 -10.45 -3.29 2.33
CA GLY A 154 -11.51 -4.29 2.23
C GLY A 154 -11.50 -5.31 3.35
N GLY A 155 -12.60 -6.05 3.45
CA GLY A 155 -12.96 -6.82 4.64
C GLY A 155 -13.62 -5.95 5.71
N PRO A 156 -13.74 -6.45 6.95
CA PRO A 156 -14.37 -5.71 8.05
C PRO A 156 -13.39 -4.72 8.69
N TRP A 157 -13.81 -3.46 8.79
CA TRP A 157 -13.08 -2.34 9.38
C TRP A 157 -13.96 -1.59 10.38
N GLU A 158 -13.67 -1.76 11.67
CA GLU A 158 -14.33 -1.02 12.76
C GLU A 158 -13.34 -0.12 13.50
N GLU A 159 -12.08 -0.53 13.54
CA GLU A 159 -11.01 0.13 14.28
C GLU A 159 -9.77 0.31 13.40
N VAL A 160 -8.85 1.16 13.88
CA VAL A 160 -7.55 1.35 13.23
C VAL A 160 -6.75 0.04 13.29
N TRP A 161 -6.29 -0.45 12.14
CA TRP A 161 -5.44 -1.63 12.06
C TRP A 161 -3.97 -1.24 12.07
N ARG A 162 -3.26 -1.64 13.12
CA ARG A 162 -1.81 -1.46 13.25
C ARG A 162 -1.08 -2.80 13.12
N SER A 163 0.08 -2.79 12.47
CA SER A 163 1.05 -3.88 12.61
C SER A 163 1.43 -4.02 14.08
N GLN A 164 1.45 -5.24 14.62
CA GLN A 164 2.00 -5.44 15.96
C GLN A 164 3.49 -5.09 15.94
N VAL A 165 3.94 -4.37 16.97
CA VAL A 165 5.37 -4.14 17.22
C VAL A 165 5.86 -5.41 17.92
N GLU A 166 6.73 -6.17 17.26
CA GLU A 166 7.52 -7.21 17.93
C GLU A 166 8.62 -6.58 18.81
#